data_AF-A0A6A5T8K9-F1
#
_entry.id   AF-A0A6A5T8K9-F1
#
_cell.length_a   1.000
_cell.length_b   1.000
_cell.length_c   1.000
_cell.angle_alpha   90.00
_cell.angle_beta   90.00
_cell.angle_gamma   90.00
#
_symmetry.space_group_name_H-M   'P 1'
#
loop_
_entity.id
_entity.type
_entity.pdbx_description
1 polymer ?
#
loop_
_entity_poly.entity_id
_entity_poly.type
_entity_poly.pdbx_seq_one_letter_code
_entity_poly.pdbx_strand_id
1 'polypeptide(L)'
;MVVLLAVFHVLVAVVSRPPFALDVPENLFAVIGVSALCCLLLLSLPLFRRPAYELFLRGHHALAIFSAYAIWRHLPSDKYFPRCYLYIAAGLFLAMCIAQCGNIFYQNGFFRYSRARAQITHESGAVKLRIRCYKPIDVKAGQHINLWIPSVSFWSMLQSHPFVVISWAENEQEYMDLFIEPRRGLTRQLLSHANNNGNTNSLVLFSGPHGKSIPMSDCENILMVASGFGIAAHLPYLKQLIHGYNARQVCARRIHLVWQVRDIDVTIAAQPLLNDALNDDTLDDGWILAISIYCESSNIRGKSFGKRAKVYPGKAPLRDILQAEVRGDLIEKKLADQFSTNNTLAEEGGPIGRDGKLLVTVSSADDIRDELRSTVREHLRNGVSYFELEYQPPR
;
A
#
# COMPACT_ATOMS: atom_id res chain seq x y z
N MET A 1 29.29 -0.22 -4.20
CA MET A 1 30.31 0.41 -5.07
C MET A 1 31.13 1.48 -4.34
N VAL A 2 30.51 2.54 -3.79
CA VAL A 2 31.21 3.65 -3.07
C VAL A 2 32.12 3.15 -1.93
N VAL A 3 31.65 2.19 -1.14
CA VAL A 3 32.44 1.59 -0.03
C VAL A 3 33.69 0.87 -0.53
N LEU A 4 33.57 0.10 -1.62
CA LEU A 4 34.69 -0.63 -2.21
C LEU A 4 35.75 0.33 -2.74
N LEU A 5 35.31 1.45 -3.35
CA LEU A 5 36.22 2.49 -3.83
C LEU A 5 36.92 3.22 -2.66
N ALA A 6 36.19 3.47 -1.57
CA ALA A 6 36.77 4.06 -0.35
C ALA A 6 37.79 3.12 0.31
N VAL A 7 37.48 1.83 0.41
CA VAL A 7 38.41 0.81 0.93
C VAL A 7 39.65 0.71 0.05
N PHE A 8 39.49 0.67 -1.27
CA PHE A 8 40.61 0.69 -2.21
C PHE A 8 41.48 1.94 -2.05
N HIS A 9 40.88 3.12 -1.92
CA HIS A 9 41.60 4.37 -1.71
C HIS A 9 42.42 4.35 -0.40
N VAL A 10 41.83 3.85 0.69
CA VAL A 10 42.52 3.66 1.98
C VAL A 10 43.67 2.67 1.84
N LEU A 11 43.47 1.53 1.17
CA LEU A 11 44.50 0.52 0.95
C LEU A 11 45.68 1.09 0.13
N VAL A 12 45.40 1.82 -0.95
CA VAL A 12 46.43 2.49 -1.76
C VAL A 12 47.20 3.50 -0.92
N ALA A 13 46.53 4.29 -0.08
CA ALA A 13 47.18 5.24 0.81
C ALA A 13 48.08 4.54 1.84
N VAL A 14 47.61 3.45 2.46
CA VAL A 14 48.39 2.66 3.43
C VAL A 14 49.61 2.01 2.78
N VAL A 15 49.45 1.44 1.58
CA VAL A 15 50.54 0.80 0.83
C VAL A 15 51.58 1.83 0.36
N SER A 16 51.13 3.01 -0.06
CA SER A 16 52.01 4.06 -0.59
C SER A 16 52.81 4.80 0.49
N ARG A 17 52.46 4.63 1.78
CA ARG A 17 53.11 5.27 2.95
C ARG A 17 53.44 6.77 2.78
N PRO A 18 52.53 7.62 2.28
CA PRO A 18 52.77 9.05 2.27
C PRO A 18 52.81 9.59 3.72
N PRO A 19 53.52 10.70 3.99
CA PRO A 19 53.45 11.36 5.29
C PRO A 19 52.00 11.82 5.55
N PHE A 20 51.31 11.15 6.47
CA PHE A 20 49.90 11.42 6.79
C PHE A 20 49.78 12.13 8.14
N ALA A 21 50.15 13.42 8.16
CA ALA A 21 49.97 14.26 9.33
C ALA A 21 48.49 14.67 9.47
N LEU A 22 47.91 14.45 10.64
CA LEU A 22 46.52 14.84 10.96
C LEU A 22 46.35 16.35 11.16
N ASP A 23 47.45 17.08 11.34
CA ASP A 23 47.44 18.55 11.41
C ASP A 23 47.12 19.18 10.04
N VAL A 24 47.26 18.41 8.96
CA VAL A 24 46.85 18.85 7.63
C VAL A 24 45.32 18.66 7.50
N PRO A 25 44.56 19.73 7.22
CA PRO A 25 43.10 19.67 7.22
C PRO A 25 42.56 18.65 6.21
N GLU A 26 43.18 18.52 5.04
CA GLU A 26 42.75 17.56 4.01
C GLU A 26 42.79 16.11 4.53
N ASN A 27 43.85 15.72 5.24
CA ASN A 27 44.01 14.40 5.82
C ASN A 27 43.03 14.15 6.97
N LEU A 28 42.83 15.15 7.82
CA LEU A 28 41.84 15.09 8.91
C LEU A 28 40.43 14.86 8.36
N PHE A 29 40.01 15.63 7.36
CA PHE A 29 38.70 15.47 6.74
C PHE A 29 38.56 14.14 5.98
N ALA A 30 39.65 13.54 5.50
CA ALA A 30 39.66 12.19 4.94
C ALA A 30 39.22 11.14 5.98
N VAL A 31 39.83 11.17 7.17
CA VAL A 31 39.52 10.26 8.28
C VAL A 31 38.10 10.48 8.78
N ILE A 32 37.68 11.74 8.91
CA ILE A 32 36.31 12.10 9.29
C ILE A 32 35.30 11.57 8.24
N GLY A 33 35.59 11.72 6.95
CA GLY A 33 34.74 11.22 5.87
C GLY A 33 34.60 9.69 5.88
N VAL A 34 35.72 8.97 6.00
CA VAL A 34 35.72 7.49 6.04
C VAL A 34 35.02 6.95 7.28
N SER A 35 35.24 7.57 8.45
CA SER A 35 34.55 7.18 9.69
C SER A 35 33.04 7.46 9.62
N ALA A 36 32.62 8.59 9.06
CA ALA A 36 31.20 8.89 8.81
C ALA A 36 30.56 7.87 7.86
N LEU A 37 31.25 7.51 6.76
CA LEU A 37 30.78 6.47 5.83
C LEU A 37 30.69 5.09 6.51
N CYS A 38 31.65 4.73 7.36
CA CYS A 38 31.59 3.50 8.14
C CYS A 38 30.40 3.49 9.12
N CYS A 39 30.18 4.60 9.82
CA CYS A 39 29.04 4.78 10.72
C CYS A 39 27.70 4.66 9.97
N LEU A 40 27.58 5.25 8.78
CA LEU A 40 26.41 5.10 7.91
C LEU A 40 26.11 3.63 7.60
N LEU A 41 27.13 2.84 7.29
CA LEU A 41 26.99 1.41 7.02
C LEU A 41 26.54 0.63 8.26
N LEU A 42 27.18 0.88 9.40
CA LEU A 42 26.83 0.21 10.66
C LEU A 42 25.38 0.50 11.05
N LEU A 43 24.94 1.76 10.99
CA LEU A 43 23.57 2.15 11.31
C LEU A 43 22.55 1.60 10.31
N SER A 44 22.95 1.31 9.06
CA SER A 44 22.07 0.73 8.05
C SER A 44 21.72 -0.74 8.29
N LEU A 45 22.43 -1.42 9.20
CA LEU A 45 22.16 -2.81 9.55
C LEU A 45 20.76 -2.95 10.19
N PRO A 46 20.03 -4.06 9.91
CA PRO A 46 18.69 -4.27 10.44
C PRO A 46 18.59 -4.21 11.97
N LEU A 47 19.69 -4.53 12.68
CA LEU A 47 19.77 -4.49 14.14
C LEU A 47 19.54 -3.08 14.69
N PHE A 48 20.06 -2.05 14.02
CA PHE A 48 19.92 -0.65 14.44
C PHE A 48 18.72 0.04 13.79
N ARG A 49 18.40 -0.30 12.53
CA ARG A 49 17.31 0.34 11.79
C ARG A 49 15.91 -0.09 12.26
N ARG A 50 15.70 -1.36 12.61
CA ARG A 50 14.37 -1.87 12.98
C ARG A 50 13.76 -1.25 14.25
N PRO A 51 14.49 -1.10 15.38
CA PRO A 51 13.88 -0.59 16.61
C PRO A 51 13.57 0.90 16.57
N ALA A 52 14.33 1.69 15.81
CA ALA A 52 14.21 3.15 15.78
C ALA A 52 14.32 3.71 14.35
N TYR A 53 13.44 3.23 13.45
CA TYR A 53 13.48 3.59 12.02
C TYR A 53 13.51 5.10 11.76
N GLU A 54 12.70 5.87 12.47
CA GLU A 54 12.66 7.33 12.29
C GLU A 54 13.96 8.03 12.73
N LEU A 55 14.57 7.58 13.83
CA LEU A 55 15.84 8.12 14.31
C LEU A 55 16.96 7.74 13.34
N PHE A 56 16.95 6.49 12.87
CA PHE A 56 17.87 6.01 11.84
C PHE A 56 17.78 6.87 10.59
N LEU A 57 16.58 7.13 10.06
CA LEU A 57 16.41 7.89 8.82
C LEU A 57 16.95 9.32 8.95
N ARG A 58 16.65 10.02 10.06
CA ARG A 58 17.15 11.37 10.33
C ARG A 58 18.67 11.38 10.51
N GLY A 59 19.21 10.44 11.29
CA GLY A 59 20.65 10.28 11.50
C GLY A 59 21.38 9.95 10.21
N HIS A 60 20.80 9.11 9.35
CA HIS A 60 21.35 8.74 8.05
C HIS A 60 21.45 9.97 7.13
N HIS A 61 20.41 10.80 7.04
CA HIS A 61 20.47 12.05 6.27
C HIS A 61 21.54 13.01 6.81
N ALA A 62 21.61 13.20 8.13
CA ALA A 62 22.60 14.08 8.75
C ALA A 62 24.04 13.60 8.48
N LEU A 63 24.30 12.29 8.67
CA LEU A 63 25.60 11.68 8.39
C LEU A 63 25.94 11.70 6.89
N ALA A 64 24.96 11.54 6.00
CA ALA A 64 25.18 11.64 4.56
C ALA A 64 25.63 13.06 4.16
N ILE A 65 24.94 14.10 4.65
CA ILE A 65 25.33 15.51 4.42
C ILE A 65 26.72 15.77 5.00
N PHE A 66 26.98 15.30 6.22
CA PHE A 66 28.27 15.45 6.87
C PHE A 66 29.39 14.74 6.10
N SER A 67 29.14 13.53 5.57
CA SER A 67 30.10 12.80 4.74
C SER A 67 30.41 13.52 3.43
N ALA A 68 29.39 14.09 2.77
CA ALA A 68 29.56 14.86 1.55
C ALA A 68 30.40 16.13 1.81
N TYR A 69 30.17 16.82 2.93
CA TYR A 69 30.95 17.97 3.36
C TYR A 69 32.41 17.59 3.66
N ALA A 70 32.64 16.49 4.40
CA ALA A 70 33.98 16.00 4.69
C ALA A 70 34.76 15.64 3.42
N ILE A 71 34.11 14.98 2.45
CA ILE A 71 34.70 14.70 1.14
C ILE A 71 35.05 16.01 0.42
N TRP A 72 34.15 16.99 0.38
CA TRP A 72 34.40 18.29 -0.24
C TRP A 72 35.62 19.02 0.37
N ARG A 73 35.79 18.93 1.69
CA ARG A 73 36.95 19.50 2.41
C ARG A 73 38.24 18.71 2.25
N HIS A 74 38.15 17.39 2.06
CA HIS A 74 39.29 16.54 1.76
C HIS A 74 39.84 16.77 0.35
N LEU A 75 38.96 17.08 -0.61
CA LEU A 75 39.38 17.29 -1.99
C LEU A 75 40.32 18.51 -2.12
N PRO A 76 41.49 18.36 -2.76
CA PRO A 76 42.46 19.43 -2.93
C PRO A 76 41.86 20.65 -3.64
N SER A 77 42.23 21.86 -3.22
CA SER A 77 41.69 23.10 -3.81
C SER A 77 42.33 23.49 -5.15
N ASP A 78 43.52 22.96 -5.40
CA ASP A 78 44.32 23.15 -6.61
C ASP A 78 43.83 22.30 -7.80
N LYS A 79 43.16 21.17 -7.53
CA LYS A 79 42.65 20.25 -8.55
C LYS A 79 41.16 20.43 -8.79
N TYR A 80 40.82 21.06 -9.91
CA TYR A 80 39.43 21.31 -10.31
C TYR A 80 38.65 20.02 -10.65
N PHE A 81 39.32 19.05 -11.28
CA PHE A 81 38.70 17.82 -11.80
C PHE A 81 37.85 17.03 -10.78
N PRO A 82 38.36 16.66 -9.59
CA PRO A 82 37.56 15.89 -8.62
C PRO A 82 36.40 16.69 -8.02
N ARG A 83 36.53 18.02 -7.86
CA ARG A 83 35.46 18.88 -7.32
C ARG A 83 34.31 19.06 -8.30
N CYS A 84 34.60 19.10 -9.60
CA CYS A 84 33.58 19.15 -10.64
C CYS A 84 32.57 17.98 -10.52
N TYR A 85 33.02 16.76 -10.25
CA TYR A 85 32.11 15.62 -10.05
C TYR A 85 31.18 15.80 -8.85
N LEU A 86 31.68 16.34 -7.72
CA LEU A 86 30.83 16.65 -6.56
C LEU A 86 29.79 17.71 -6.89
N TYR A 87 30.17 18.77 -7.60
CA TYR A 87 29.24 19.83 -7.98
C TYR A 87 28.21 19.37 -9.00
N ILE A 88 28.60 18.53 -9.97
CA ILE A 88 27.65 17.92 -10.92
C ILE A 88 26.67 17.03 -10.17
N ALA A 89 27.14 16.15 -9.27
CA ALA A 89 26.26 15.29 -8.48
C ALA A 89 25.32 16.10 -7.58
N ALA A 90 25.82 17.13 -6.90
CA ALA A 90 25.02 18.03 -6.08
C ALA A 90 23.98 18.81 -6.92
N GLY A 91 24.37 19.28 -8.10
CA GLY A 91 23.50 19.99 -9.04
C GLY A 91 22.38 19.10 -9.57
N LEU A 92 22.71 17.86 -9.98
CA LEU A 92 21.71 16.87 -10.42
C LEU A 92 20.74 16.51 -9.29
N PHE A 93 21.25 16.29 -8.08
CA PHE A 93 20.43 16.02 -6.91
C PHE A 93 19.48 17.18 -6.60
N LEU A 94 20.00 18.42 -6.57
CA LEU A 94 19.22 19.62 -6.33
C LEU A 94 18.16 19.83 -7.42
N ALA A 95 18.52 19.66 -8.69
CA ALA A 95 17.57 19.76 -9.81
C ALA A 95 16.45 18.72 -9.70
N MET A 96 16.77 17.48 -9.32
CA MET A 96 15.78 16.43 -9.08
C MET A 96 14.85 16.79 -7.91
N CYS A 97 15.39 17.30 -6.80
CA CYS A 97 14.59 17.76 -5.66
C CYS A 97 13.66 18.91 -6.04
N ILE A 98 14.16 19.92 -6.75
CA ILE A 98 13.35 21.07 -7.21
C ILE A 98 12.25 20.59 -8.16
N ALA A 99 12.54 19.71 -9.10
CA ALA A 99 11.55 19.15 -10.02
C ALA A 99 10.46 18.35 -9.27
N GLN A 100 10.84 17.53 -8.29
CA GLN A 100 9.89 16.78 -7.46
C GLN A 100 9.02 17.69 -6.60
N CYS A 101 9.62 18.66 -5.90
CA CYS A 101 8.87 19.66 -5.13
C CYS A 101 7.93 20.47 -6.03
N GLY A 102 8.41 20.90 -7.20
CA GLY A 102 7.61 21.59 -8.21
C GLY A 102 6.41 20.77 -8.66
N ASN A 103 6.59 19.49 -8.95
CA ASN A 103 5.50 18.58 -9.34
C ASN A 103 4.46 18.43 -8.21
N ILE A 104 4.91 18.23 -6.96
CA ILE A 104 4.01 18.14 -5.80
C ILE A 104 3.22 19.44 -5.62
N PHE A 105 3.88 20.60 -5.64
CA PHE A 105 3.19 21.89 -5.48
C PHE A 105 2.23 22.19 -6.64
N TYR A 106 2.59 21.83 -7.87
CA TYR A 106 1.74 21.95 -9.04
C TYR A 106 0.48 21.08 -8.91
N GLN A 107 0.66 19.79 -8.55
CA GLN A 107 -0.44 18.84 -8.37
C GLN A 107 -1.43 19.26 -7.27
N ASN A 108 -0.92 19.87 -6.20
CA ASN A 108 -1.74 20.28 -5.05
C ASN A 108 -2.30 21.72 -5.16
N GLY A 109 -2.03 22.41 -6.27
CA GLY A 109 -2.57 23.76 -6.52
C GLY A 109 -1.96 24.86 -5.64
N PHE A 110 -0.75 24.67 -5.09
CA PHE A 110 -0.19 25.57 -4.09
C PHE A 110 -0.03 27.04 -4.56
N PHE A 111 0.22 27.23 -5.86
CA PHE A 111 0.36 28.54 -6.51
C PHE A 111 -0.96 29.18 -6.96
N ARG A 112 -2.11 28.54 -6.70
CA ARG A 112 -3.45 29.04 -7.05
C ARG A 112 -4.32 29.15 -5.79
N TYR A 113 -5.43 29.89 -5.85
CA TYR A 113 -6.30 30.17 -4.69
C TYR A 113 -7.01 28.92 -4.11
N SER A 114 -6.96 27.76 -4.79
CA SER A 114 -7.55 26.51 -4.31
C SER A 114 -6.46 25.47 -4.06
N ARG A 115 -6.40 24.95 -2.82
CA ARG A 115 -5.44 23.94 -2.37
C ARG A 115 -6.17 22.64 -2.04
N ALA A 116 -5.48 21.51 -2.16
CA ALA A 116 -6.02 20.24 -1.68
C ALA A 116 -6.33 20.31 -0.17
N ARG A 117 -7.53 19.85 0.21
CA ARG A 117 -7.99 19.84 1.60
C ARG A 117 -8.55 18.48 1.95
N ALA A 118 -8.36 18.06 3.19
CA ALA A 118 -8.88 16.79 3.67
C ALA A 118 -9.80 16.97 4.86
N GLN A 119 -10.92 16.25 4.83
CA GLN A 119 -11.85 16.10 5.94
C GLN A 119 -11.46 14.87 6.74
N ILE A 120 -11.01 15.10 7.98
CA ILE A 120 -10.57 14.04 8.88
C ILE A 120 -11.74 13.68 9.79
N THR A 121 -12.24 12.46 9.66
CA THR A 121 -13.30 11.91 10.53
C THR A 121 -12.82 10.63 11.19
N HIS A 122 -13.50 10.24 12.26
CA HIS A 122 -13.20 9.04 13.01
C HIS A 122 -14.48 8.27 13.31
N GLU A 123 -14.43 6.95 13.10
CA GLU A 123 -15.51 6.02 13.41
C GLU A 123 -14.93 4.77 14.08
N SER A 124 -15.44 4.42 15.26
CA SER A 124 -15.13 3.16 15.97
C SER A 124 -13.64 2.76 15.99
N GLY A 125 -12.75 3.70 16.30
CA GLY A 125 -11.31 3.44 16.40
C GLY A 125 -10.54 3.56 15.08
N ALA A 126 -11.19 3.87 13.95
CA ALA A 126 -10.57 4.03 12.64
C ALA A 126 -10.65 5.47 12.12
N VAL A 127 -9.61 5.93 11.42
CA VAL A 127 -9.59 7.27 10.81
C VAL A 127 -10.03 7.16 9.35
N LYS A 128 -11.06 7.93 8.99
CA LYS A 128 -11.51 8.12 7.61
C LYS A 128 -11.04 9.48 7.13
N LEU A 129 -10.42 9.52 5.96
CA LEU A 129 -9.90 10.76 5.40
C LEU A 129 -10.46 10.95 3.99
N ARG A 130 -11.25 12.00 3.80
CA ARG A 130 -11.76 12.40 2.48
C ARG A 130 -10.99 13.60 1.96
N ILE A 131 -10.17 13.37 0.94
CA ILE A 131 -9.32 14.40 0.32
C ILE A 131 -10.04 14.97 -0.89
N ARG A 132 -10.27 16.28 -0.91
CA ARG A 132 -10.68 17.02 -2.10
C ARG A 132 -9.44 17.41 -2.89
N CYS A 133 -9.30 16.86 -4.08
CA CYS A 133 -8.22 17.14 -5.00
C CYS A 133 -8.38 18.53 -5.62
N TYR A 134 -7.26 19.22 -5.86
CA TYR A 134 -7.27 20.47 -6.61
C TYR A 134 -7.60 20.25 -8.09
N LYS A 135 -7.00 19.21 -8.68
CA LYS A 135 -7.25 18.75 -10.04
C LYS A 135 -7.83 17.34 -9.95
N PRO A 136 -8.88 17.01 -10.72
CA PRO A 136 -9.34 15.63 -10.85
C PRO A 136 -8.18 14.72 -11.24
N ILE A 137 -8.13 13.53 -10.64
CA ILE A 137 -7.04 12.60 -10.82
C ILE A 137 -7.61 11.20 -11.09
N ASP A 138 -7.09 10.55 -12.11
CA ASP A 138 -7.37 9.14 -12.36
C ASP A 138 -6.57 8.28 -11.37
N VAL A 139 -7.25 7.43 -10.61
CA VAL A 139 -6.64 6.53 -9.62
C VAL A 139 -7.13 5.12 -9.90
N LYS A 140 -6.19 4.23 -10.22
CA LYS A 140 -6.49 2.83 -10.47
C LYS A 140 -6.60 2.04 -9.16
N ALA A 141 -7.35 0.95 -9.18
CA ALA A 141 -7.52 0.14 -7.99
C ALA A 141 -6.17 -0.43 -7.50
N GLY A 142 -5.98 -0.39 -6.17
CA GLY A 142 -4.75 -0.82 -5.51
C GLY A 142 -3.63 0.21 -5.45
N GLN A 143 -3.81 1.39 -6.07
CA GLN A 143 -2.83 2.47 -5.98
C GLN A 143 -2.87 3.17 -4.61
N HIS A 144 -1.74 3.75 -4.24
CA HIS A 144 -1.55 4.47 -2.99
C HIS A 144 -1.02 5.89 -3.24
N ILE A 145 -1.20 6.76 -2.25
CA ILE A 145 -0.66 8.12 -2.28
C ILE A 145 0.26 8.33 -1.08
N ASN A 146 1.32 9.13 -1.27
CA ASN A 146 2.11 9.63 -0.17
C ASN A 146 1.49 10.93 0.33
N LEU A 147 1.18 11.00 1.62
CA LEU A 147 0.42 12.08 2.22
C LEU A 147 1.22 12.82 3.28
N TRP A 148 1.12 14.15 3.26
CA TRP A 148 1.63 15.06 4.27
C TRP A 148 0.47 15.88 4.84
N ILE A 149 0.35 15.92 6.17
CA ILE A 149 -0.72 16.64 6.85
C ILE A 149 -0.10 17.63 7.85
N PRO A 150 0.20 18.86 7.40
CA PRO A 150 0.80 19.89 8.25
C PRO A 150 0.02 20.22 9.52
N SER A 151 -1.32 20.13 9.46
CA SER A 151 -2.22 20.51 10.56
C SER A 151 -2.14 19.60 11.79
N VAL A 152 -1.53 18.43 11.69
CA VAL A 152 -1.55 17.40 12.75
C VAL A 152 -0.35 17.51 13.68
N SER A 153 0.84 17.80 13.14
CA SER A 153 2.08 17.94 13.92
C SER A 153 3.14 18.71 13.13
N PHE A 154 3.99 19.47 13.83
CA PHE A 154 5.13 20.17 13.23
C PHE A 154 6.04 19.21 12.42
N TRP A 155 6.27 18.01 12.96
CA TRP A 155 7.09 16.99 12.30
C TRP A 155 6.36 16.23 11.19
N SER A 156 5.02 16.23 11.20
CA SER A 156 4.18 15.64 10.14
C SER A 156 4.37 16.33 8.79
N MET A 157 4.76 17.61 8.80
CA MET A 157 5.13 18.33 7.56
C MET A 157 6.33 17.71 6.84
N LEU A 158 7.23 17.08 7.58
CA LEU A 158 8.47 16.51 7.06
C LEU A 158 8.39 14.98 6.89
N GLN A 159 7.23 14.38 7.14
CA GLN A 159 7.01 12.94 7.06
C GLN A 159 5.90 12.63 6.07
N SER A 160 6.26 11.96 4.98
CA SER A 160 5.31 11.40 4.04
C SER A 160 4.96 9.97 4.44
N HIS A 161 3.67 9.64 4.48
CA HIS A 161 3.24 8.26 4.70
C HIS A 161 2.41 7.74 3.53
N PRO A 162 2.69 6.53 3.02
CA PRO A 162 1.90 5.91 1.98
C PRO A 162 0.57 5.41 2.56
N PHE A 163 -0.53 5.77 1.91
CA PHE A 163 -1.87 5.28 2.23
C PHE A 163 -2.58 4.81 0.95
N VAL A 164 -3.20 3.64 1.01
CA VAL A 164 -3.98 3.10 -0.10
C VAL A 164 -5.25 3.91 -0.28
N VAL A 165 -5.58 4.23 -1.53
CA VAL A 165 -6.84 4.88 -1.89
C VAL A 165 -7.94 3.84 -1.92
N ILE A 166 -8.99 4.04 -1.12
CA ILE A 166 -10.13 3.11 -1.04
C ILE A 166 -11.26 3.48 -2.00
N SER A 167 -11.29 4.72 -2.49
CA SER A 167 -12.22 5.14 -3.53
C SER A 167 -11.71 4.74 -4.91
N TRP A 168 -12.64 4.35 -5.78
CA TRP A 168 -12.38 4.07 -7.18
C TRP A 168 -13.51 4.64 -8.01
N ALA A 169 -13.18 5.17 -9.18
CA ALA A 169 -14.11 5.63 -10.20
C ALA A 169 -13.53 5.28 -11.58
N GLU A 170 -14.39 5.13 -12.59
CA GLU A 170 -13.95 4.88 -13.97
C GLU A 170 -13.21 6.07 -14.59
N ASN A 171 -13.58 7.29 -14.16
CA ASN A 171 -13.03 8.55 -14.64
C ASN A 171 -12.27 9.30 -13.54
N GLU A 172 -11.64 10.42 -13.90
CA GLU A 172 -10.94 11.29 -12.96
C GLU A 172 -11.85 11.69 -11.78
N GLN A 173 -11.38 11.46 -10.55
CA GLN A 173 -12.14 11.73 -9.33
C GLN A 173 -11.67 13.03 -8.65
N GLU A 174 -12.63 13.84 -8.20
CA GLU A 174 -12.37 15.03 -7.39
C GLU A 174 -12.08 14.69 -5.93
N TYR A 175 -12.57 13.54 -5.46
CA TYR A 175 -12.45 13.10 -4.08
C TYR A 175 -11.70 11.78 -4.01
N MET A 176 -10.79 11.67 -3.04
CA MET A 176 -10.14 10.42 -2.69
C MET A 176 -10.47 10.09 -1.24
N ASP A 177 -10.96 8.88 -1.00
CA ASP A 177 -11.21 8.40 0.36
C ASP A 177 -10.07 7.47 0.80
N LEU A 178 -9.64 7.60 2.05
CA LEU A 178 -8.65 6.75 2.71
C LEU A 178 -9.24 6.15 3.99
N PHE A 179 -8.89 4.90 4.28
CA PHE A 179 -9.23 4.20 5.52
C PHE A 179 -7.95 3.82 6.26
N ILE A 180 -7.71 4.49 7.38
CA ILE A 180 -6.41 4.49 8.07
C ILE A 180 -6.54 3.85 9.44
N GLU A 181 -5.65 2.90 9.71
CA GLU A 181 -5.46 2.30 11.03
C GLU A 181 -4.67 3.22 11.97
N PRO A 182 -5.23 3.58 13.14
CA PRO A 182 -4.46 4.28 14.15
C PRO A 182 -3.39 3.38 14.77
N ARG A 183 -2.14 3.70 14.49
CA ARG A 183 -0.93 3.04 15.02
C ARG A 183 -0.06 4.08 15.71
N ARG A 184 1.14 3.70 16.16
CA ARG A 184 2.09 4.65 16.78
C ARG A 184 2.53 5.75 15.80
N GLY A 185 2.88 6.92 16.32
CA GLY A 185 3.36 8.05 15.52
C GLY A 185 2.22 8.86 14.89
N LEU A 186 2.36 9.18 13.60
CA LEU A 186 1.46 10.08 12.89
C LEU A 186 -0.02 9.62 12.92
N THR A 187 -0.29 8.33 12.73
CA THR A 187 -1.68 7.84 12.62
C THR A 187 -2.44 7.92 13.95
N ARG A 188 -1.78 7.77 15.10
CA ARG A 188 -2.38 8.09 16.41
C ARG A 188 -2.62 9.59 16.58
N GLN A 189 -1.70 10.43 16.10
CA GLN A 189 -1.89 11.88 16.14
C GLN A 189 -3.07 12.30 15.26
N LEU A 190 -3.26 11.65 14.10
CA LEU A 190 -4.44 11.83 13.25
C LEU A 190 -5.74 11.49 13.98
N LEU A 191 -5.76 10.34 14.68
CA LEU A 191 -6.90 9.95 15.51
C LEU A 191 -7.19 10.99 16.60
N SER A 192 -6.18 11.42 17.35
CA SER A 192 -6.33 12.46 18.38
C SER A 192 -6.80 13.79 17.78
N HIS A 193 -6.29 14.17 16.61
CA HIS A 193 -6.70 15.39 15.91
C HIS A 193 -8.17 15.32 15.46
N ALA A 194 -8.61 14.18 14.92
CA ALA A 194 -10.00 13.96 14.54
C ALA A 194 -10.95 14.04 15.75
N ASN A 195 -10.55 13.46 16.89
CA ASN A 195 -11.34 13.50 18.13
C ASN A 195 -11.44 14.91 18.72
N ASN A 196 -10.36 15.69 18.70
CA ASN A 196 -10.31 16.99 19.35
C ASN A 196 -10.95 18.11 18.52
N ASN A 197 -10.78 18.07 17.20
CA ASN A 197 -11.17 19.17 16.32
C ASN A 197 -12.47 18.89 15.55
N GLY A 198 -12.97 17.64 15.55
CA GLY A 198 -14.12 17.25 14.75
C GLY A 198 -13.85 17.34 13.25
N ASN A 199 -14.92 17.50 12.45
CA ASN A 199 -14.87 17.54 10.99
C ASN A 199 -14.23 18.85 10.48
N THR A 200 -12.90 18.90 10.51
CA THR A 200 -12.13 20.06 10.03
C THR A 200 -11.56 19.82 8.65
N ASN A 201 -11.55 20.89 7.84
CA ASN A 201 -10.89 20.92 6.55
C ASN A 201 -9.40 21.25 6.75
N SER A 202 -8.57 20.22 6.90
CA SER A 202 -7.13 20.35 7.04
C SER A 202 -6.45 20.56 5.69
N LEU A 203 -5.41 21.39 5.66
CA LEU A 203 -4.54 21.50 4.49
C LEU A 203 -3.77 20.19 4.35
N VAL A 204 -3.72 19.64 3.14
CA VAL A 204 -2.93 18.45 2.84
C VAL A 204 -2.08 18.69 1.60
N LEU A 205 -0.93 18.01 1.57
CA LEU A 205 -0.15 17.83 0.36
C LEU A 205 -0.08 16.34 0.11
N PHE A 206 -0.19 15.93 -1.15
CA PHE A 206 -0.01 14.53 -1.52
C PHE A 206 0.82 14.38 -2.79
N SER A 207 1.36 13.19 -3.00
CA SER A 207 2.06 12.78 -4.21
C SER A 207 1.52 11.43 -4.63
N GLY A 208 1.13 11.31 -5.90
CA GLY A 208 0.62 10.07 -6.48
C GLY A 208 -0.28 10.31 -7.68
N PRO A 209 -1.05 9.30 -8.11
CA PRO A 209 -1.08 7.95 -7.55
C PRO A 209 0.21 7.18 -7.81
N HIS A 210 0.60 6.34 -6.85
CA HIS A 210 1.74 5.42 -6.92
C HIS A 210 1.26 3.98 -6.88
N GLY A 211 2.13 3.05 -7.27
CA GLY A 211 1.82 1.62 -7.30
C GLY A 211 1.19 1.17 -8.61
N LYS A 212 1.04 -0.14 -8.75
CA LYS A 212 0.47 -0.78 -9.95
C LYS A 212 -0.87 -1.42 -9.64
N SER A 213 -1.80 -1.30 -10.58
CA SER A 213 -3.07 -2.03 -10.52
C SER A 213 -2.90 -3.42 -11.10
N ILE A 214 -3.52 -4.41 -10.45
CA ILE A 214 -3.52 -5.80 -10.90
C ILE A 214 -4.74 -6.01 -11.81
N PRO A 215 -4.58 -6.58 -13.02
CA PRO A 215 -5.71 -6.86 -13.90
C PRO A 215 -6.54 -8.02 -13.34
N MET A 216 -7.60 -7.69 -12.58
CA MET A 216 -8.54 -8.69 -12.02
C MET A 216 -9.72 -8.97 -12.96
N SER A 217 -9.91 -8.17 -14.01
CA SER A 217 -11.04 -8.22 -14.94
C SER A 217 -11.17 -9.53 -15.73
N ASP A 218 -10.05 -10.21 -15.92
CA ASP A 218 -9.93 -11.36 -16.83
C ASP A 218 -10.23 -12.70 -16.13
N CYS A 219 -10.47 -12.67 -14.81
CA CYS A 219 -10.71 -13.85 -14.00
C CYS A 219 -12.20 -14.02 -13.72
N GLU A 220 -12.72 -15.25 -13.83
CA GLU A 220 -14.13 -15.54 -13.58
C GLU A 220 -14.44 -15.63 -12.08
N ASN A 221 -13.52 -16.21 -11.31
CA ASN A 221 -13.67 -16.41 -9.87
C ASN A 221 -12.58 -15.65 -9.13
N ILE A 222 -12.97 -14.81 -8.16
CA ILE A 222 -12.04 -13.96 -7.43
C ILE A 222 -12.24 -14.18 -5.93
N LEU A 223 -11.20 -14.69 -5.26
CA LEU A 223 -11.13 -14.85 -3.82
C LEU A 223 -10.25 -13.73 -3.24
N MET A 224 -10.84 -12.86 -2.43
CA MET A 224 -10.18 -11.76 -1.74
C MET A 224 -10.03 -12.11 -0.26
N VAL A 225 -8.79 -12.17 0.24
CA VAL A 225 -8.51 -12.49 1.65
C VAL A 225 -7.89 -11.29 2.35
N ALA A 226 -8.63 -10.71 3.27
CA ALA A 226 -8.21 -9.55 4.06
C ALA A 226 -8.08 -9.90 5.55
N SER A 227 -7.15 -9.25 6.27
CA SER A 227 -7.19 -9.22 7.73
C SER A 227 -7.15 -7.82 8.31
N GLY A 228 -7.94 -7.51 9.34
CA GLY A 228 -7.95 -6.20 9.99
C GLY A 228 -8.12 -5.06 8.97
N PHE A 229 -7.22 -4.08 8.95
CA PHE A 229 -7.25 -2.96 8.00
C PHE A 229 -6.78 -3.31 6.57
N GLY A 230 -6.31 -4.54 6.32
CA GLY A 230 -6.01 -5.03 4.97
C GLY A 230 -7.22 -5.05 4.02
N ILE A 231 -8.43 -4.89 4.56
CA ILE A 231 -9.63 -4.66 3.76
C ILE A 231 -9.52 -3.41 2.87
N ALA A 232 -8.81 -2.37 3.32
CA ALA A 232 -8.61 -1.14 2.56
C ALA A 232 -7.97 -1.40 1.18
N ALA A 233 -7.08 -2.39 1.09
CA ALA A 233 -6.43 -2.74 -0.18
C ALA A 233 -7.39 -3.40 -1.18
N HIS A 234 -8.44 -4.07 -0.71
CA HIS A 234 -9.41 -4.78 -1.54
C HIS A 234 -10.61 -3.91 -1.94
N LEU A 235 -11.01 -2.94 -1.11
CA LEU A 235 -12.14 -2.03 -1.39
C LEU A 235 -12.12 -1.39 -2.80
N PRO A 236 -11.01 -0.84 -3.30
CA PRO A 236 -11.01 -0.23 -4.63
C PRO A 236 -11.15 -1.28 -5.75
N TYR A 237 -10.58 -2.48 -5.58
CA TYR A 237 -10.77 -3.58 -6.53
C TYR A 237 -12.20 -4.10 -6.51
N LEU A 238 -12.80 -4.20 -5.32
CA LEU A 238 -14.19 -4.61 -5.17
C LEU A 238 -15.13 -3.65 -5.91
N LYS A 239 -14.96 -2.34 -5.72
CA LYS A 239 -15.73 -1.32 -6.46
C LYS A 239 -15.52 -1.41 -7.97
N GLN A 240 -14.27 -1.54 -8.42
CA GLN A 240 -13.95 -1.69 -9.84
C GLN A 240 -14.63 -2.92 -10.47
N LEU A 241 -14.60 -4.07 -9.79
CA LEU A 241 -15.17 -5.31 -10.30
C LEU A 241 -16.69 -5.28 -10.35
N ILE A 242 -17.35 -4.73 -9.32
CA ILE A 242 -18.81 -4.58 -9.29
C ILE A 242 -19.27 -3.62 -10.40
N HIS A 243 -18.61 -2.47 -10.52
CA HIS A 243 -18.91 -1.52 -11.59
C HIS A 243 -18.70 -2.15 -12.97
N GLY A 244 -17.57 -2.84 -13.16
CA GLY A 244 -17.29 -3.55 -14.40
C GLY A 244 -18.28 -4.66 -14.71
N TYR A 245 -18.84 -5.33 -13.70
CA TYR A 245 -19.87 -6.36 -13.86
C TYR A 245 -21.18 -5.74 -14.34
N ASN A 246 -21.64 -4.67 -13.67
CA ASN A 246 -22.86 -3.93 -14.05
C ASN A 246 -22.72 -3.34 -15.47
N ALA A 247 -21.52 -2.84 -15.81
CA ALA A 247 -21.20 -2.34 -17.16
C ALA A 247 -20.94 -3.45 -18.21
N ARG A 248 -20.98 -4.74 -17.82
CA ARG A 248 -20.67 -5.91 -18.67
C ARG A 248 -19.28 -5.88 -19.32
N GLN A 249 -18.31 -5.31 -18.61
CA GLN A 249 -16.91 -5.16 -19.05
C GLN A 249 -15.96 -6.19 -18.43
N VAL A 250 -16.39 -6.94 -17.41
CA VAL A 250 -15.55 -7.92 -16.70
C VAL A 250 -16.12 -9.34 -16.84
N CYS A 251 -15.24 -10.34 -16.76
CA CYS A 251 -15.61 -11.76 -16.80
C CYS A 251 -16.00 -12.32 -15.42
N ALA A 252 -15.89 -11.51 -14.36
CA ALA A 252 -16.13 -11.94 -12.99
C ALA A 252 -17.57 -12.43 -12.80
N ARG A 253 -17.72 -13.69 -12.40
CA ARG A 253 -19.00 -14.34 -12.07
C ARG A 253 -19.21 -14.46 -10.56
N ARG A 254 -18.13 -14.53 -9.80
CA ARG A 254 -18.18 -14.69 -8.34
C ARG A 254 -17.01 -13.99 -7.68
N ILE A 255 -17.32 -13.14 -6.71
CA ILE A 255 -16.37 -12.43 -5.87
C ILE A 255 -16.63 -12.86 -4.42
N HIS A 256 -15.68 -13.59 -3.84
CA HIS A 256 -15.75 -13.98 -2.43
C HIS A 256 -14.74 -13.18 -1.62
N LEU A 257 -15.25 -12.30 -0.76
CA LEU A 257 -14.45 -11.55 0.21
C LEU A 257 -14.47 -12.26 1.56
N VAL A 258 -13.31 -12.81 1.95
CA VAL A 258 -13.04 -13.38 3.27
C VAL A 258 -12.29 -12.35 4.10
N TRP A 259 -12.90 -11.90 5.19
CA TRP A 259 -12.30 -10.89 6.05
C TRP A 259 -12.14 -11.40 7.48
N GLN A 260 -10.90 -11.55 7.94
CA GLN A 260 -10.60 -11.95 9.31
C GLN A 260 -10.24 -10.76 10.20
N VAL A 261 -10.90 -10.63 11.35
CA VAL A 261 -10.71 -9.49 12.25
C VAL A 261 -10.60 -9.97 13.70
N ARG A 262 -9.68 -9.35 14.46
CA ARG A 262 -9.55 -9.59 15.90
C ARG A 262 -10.68 -8.88 16.67
N ASP A 263 -10.86 -7.60 16.40
CA ASP A 263 -11.79 -6.71 17.09
C ASP A 263 -12.99 -6.30 16.23
N ILE A 264 -14.19 -6.35 16.79
CA ILE A 264 -15.42 -5.99 16.09
C ILE A 264 -15.48 -4.50 15.73
N ASP A 265 -14.73 -3.63 16.42
CA ASP A 265 -14.78 -2.18 16.16
C ASP A 265 -14.32 -1.81 14.75
N VAL A 266 -13.31 -2.53 14.22
CA VAL A 266 -12.84 -2.36 12.84
C VAL A 266 -13.96 -2.73 11.85
N THR A 267 -14.73 -3.77 12.15
CA THR A 267 -15.87 -4.18 11.31
C THR A 267 -16.96 -3.12 11.27
N ILE A 268 -17.24 -2.46 12.40
CA ILE A 268 -18.23 -1.37 12.48
C ILE A 268 -17.77 -0.17 11.65
N ALA A 269 -16.49 0.19 11.74
CA ALA A 269 -15.94 1.31 10.98
C ALA A 269 -15.97 1.08 9.45
N ALA A 270 -15.74 -0.16 9.01
CA ALA A 270 -15.79 -0.53 7.59
C ALA A 270 -17.21 -0.88 7.10
N GLN A 271 -18.18 -1.08 8.00
CA GLN A 271 -19.54 -1.50 7.67
C GLN A 271 -20.22 -0.63 6.61
N PRO A 272 -20.14 0.72 6.66
CA PRO A 272 -20.70 1.55 5.59
C PRO A 272 -20.10 1.23 4.22
N LEU A 273 -18.77 1.06 4.15
CA LEU A 273 -18.05 0.78 2.89
C LEU A 273 -18.44 -0.57 2.29
N LEU A 274 -18.67 -1.58 3.13
CA LEU A 274 -19.11 -2.91 2.71
C LEU A 274 -20.58 -2.92 2.29
N ASN A 275 -21.43 -2.18 3.01
CA ASN A 275 -22.85 -2.06 2.66
C ASN A 275 -23.03 -1.30 1.33
N ASP A 276 -22.23 -0.25 1.09
CA ASP A 276 -22.23 0.46 -0.18
C ASP A 276 -21.89 -0.49 -1.33
N ALA A 277 -20.83 -1.30 -1.18
CA ALA A 277 -20.48 -2.32 -2.18
C ALA A 277 -21.57 -3.39 -2.38
N LEU A 278 -22.23 -3.83 -1.30
CA LEU A 278 -23.36 -4.77 -1.39
C LEU A 278 -24.58 -4.17 -2.10
N ASN A 279 -24.82 -2.87 -1.93
CA ASN A 279 -25.89 -2.16 -2.61
C ASN A 279 -25.57 -2.00 -4.10
N ASP A 280 -24.33 -1.63 -4.45
CA ASP A 280 -23.88 -1.51 -5.84
C ASP A 280 -23.93 -2.85 -6.57
N ASP A 281 -23.68 -3.97 -5.87
CA ASP A 281 -23.78 -5.33 -6.42
C ASP A 281 -25.23 -5.72 -6.77
N THR A 282 -26.23 -5.17 -6.07
CA THR A 282 -27.65 -5.47 -6.36
C THR A 282 -28.22 -4.76 -7.59
N LEU A 283 -27.46 -3.83 -8.17
CA LEU A 283 -27.85 -3.21 -9.44
C LEU A 283 -27.91 -4.31 -10.52
N ASP A 284 -28.93 -4.25 -11.39
CA ASP A 284 -29.16 -5.21 -12.49
C ASP A 284 -29.35 -6.69 -12.07
N ASP A 285 -29.96 -6.94 -10.90
CA ASP A 285 -30.15 -8.29 -10.34
C ASP A 285 -28.83 -9.07 -10.17
N GLY A 286 -27.72 -8.35 -9.97
CA GLY A 286 -26.41 -8.89 -9.65
C GLY A 286 -26.34 -9.46 -8.22
N TRP A 287 -25.75 -10.65 -8.09
CA TRP A 287 -25.48 -11.30 -6.80
C TRP A 287 -24.11 -11.97 -6.84
N ILE A 288 -23.10 -11.27 -7.38
CA ILE A 288 -21.76 -11.87 -7.56
C ILE A 288 -20.92 -11.75 -6.28
N LEU A 289 -21.22 -10.79 -5.41
CA LEU A 289 -20.49 -10.56 -4.17
C LEU A 289 -21.01 -11.41 -2.99
N ALA A 290 -20.11 -12.20 -2.41
CA ALA A 290 -20.28 -12.88 -1.13
C ALA A 290 -19.26 -12.33 -0.11
N ILE A 291 -19.73 -11.90 1.07
CA ILE A 291 -18.86 -11.42 2.15
C ILE A 291 -18.95 -12.37 3.34
N SER A 292 -17.81 -12.91 3.75
CA SER A 292 -17.65 -13.78 4.93
C SER A 292 -16.69 -13.13 5.93
N ILE A 293 -17.23 -12.66 7.05
CA ILE A 293 -16.47 -11.99 8.10
C ILE A 293 -16.20 -13.00 9.22
N TYR A 294 -14.94 -13.22 9.56
CA TYR A 294 -14.50 -14.09 10.64
C TYR A 294 -13.97 -13.22 11.78
N CYS A 295 -14.61 -13.30 12.95
CA CYS A 295 -14.25 -12.48 14.10
C CYS A 295 -13.74 -13.37 15.24
N GLU A 296 -12.54 -13.10 15.74
CA GLU A 296 -11.94 -13.87 16.85
C GLU A 296 -12.54 -13.51 18.22
N SER A 297 -13.08 -12.31 18.37
CA SER A 297 -13.70 -11.86 19.62
C SER A 297 -15.03 -12.57 19.89
N SER A 298 -15.27 -12.95 21.15
CA SER A 298 -16.49 -13.67 21.58
C SER A 298 -17.77 -12.82 21.59
N ASN A 299 -17.68 -11.51 21.28
CA ASN A 299 -18.78 -10.56 21.43
C ASN A 299 -19.66 -10.40 20.16
N ILE A 300 -19.85 -11.48 19.41
CA ILE A 300 -20.50 -11.48 18.08
C ILE A 300 -22.04 -11.48 18.17
N ARG A 301 -22.62 -11.72 19.36
CA ARG A 301 -24.07 -11.84 19.50
C ARG A 301 -24.79 -10.52 19.18
N GLY A 302 -25.49 -10.50 18.05
CA GLY A 302 -26.56 -9.54 17.75
C GLY A 302 -26.24 -8.42 16.75
N LYS A 303 -25.04 -8.37 16.15
CA LYS A 303 -24.74 -7.37 15.10
C LYS A 303 -24.85 -8.00 13.70
N SER A 304 -25.91 -7.67 12.97
CA SER A 304 -26.05 -8.02 11.56
C SER A 304 -25.31 -7.00 10.69
N PHE A 305 -24.43 -7.48 9.81
CA PHE A 305 -23.72 -6.66 8.83
C PHE A 305 -24.52 -6.67 7.53
N GLY A 306 -25.55 -5.84 7.49
CA GLY A 306 -26.50 -5.83 6.38
C GLY A 306 -27.25 -7.16 6.24
N LYS A 307 -27.94 -7.36 5.12
CA LYS A 307 -28.75 -8.57 4.86
C LYS A 307 -27.95 -9.72 4.25
N ARG A 308 -26.77 -9.44 3.68
CA ARG A 308 -26.02 -10.38 2.81
C ARG A 308 -24.64 -10.77 3.32
N ALA A 309 -24.02 -10.02 4.23
CA ALA A 309 -22.74 -10.43 4.81
C ALA A 309 -22.96 -11.43 5.96
N LYS A 310 -22.21 -12.53 5.93
CA LYS A 310 -22.26 -13.57 6.98
C LYS A 310 -21.11 -13.37 7.95
N VAL A 311 -21.41 -13.42 9.24
CA VAL A 311 -20.39 -13.32 10.30
C VAL A 311 -20.24 -14.69 10.99
N TYR A 312 -19.01 -15.15 11.09
CA TYR A 312 -18.64 -16.41 11.72
C TYR A 312 -17.70 -16.17 12.91
N PRO A 313 -17.85 -16.92 14.01
CA PRO A 313 -16.92 -16.86 15.12
C PRO A 313 -15.61 -17.60 14.82
N GLY A 314 -14.50 -17.05 15.29
CA GLY A 314 -13.17 -17.68 15.23
C GLY A 314 -12.37 -17.32 13.99
N LYS A 315 -11.33 -18.13 13.73
CA LYS A 315 -10.41 -17.99 12.59
C LYS A 315 -11.02 -18.57 11.32
N ALA A 316 -10.75 -17.95 10.18
CA ALA A 316 -11.22 -18.44 8.88
C ALA A 316 -10.55 -19.79 8.52
N PRO A 317 -11.32 -20.83 8.17
CA PRO A 317 -10.77 -22.07 7.64
C PRO A 317 -10.36 -21.87 6.16
N LEU A 318 -9.24 -21.19 5.94
CA LEU A 318 -8.80 -20.74 4.60
C LEU A 318 -8.59 -21.91 3.62
N ARG A 319 -8.15 -23.07 4.13
CA ARG A 319 -7.97 -24.29 3.32
C ARG A 319 -9.30 -24.79 2.76
N ASP A 320 -10.31 -24.90 3.61
CA ASP A 320 -11.62 -25.42 3.23
C ASP A 320 -12.33 -24.45 2.28
N ILE A 321 -12.20 -23.14 2.53
CA ILE A 321 -12.74 -22.09 1.67
C ILE A 321 -12.09 -22.15 0.29
N LEU A 322 -10.76 -22.22 0.22
CA LEU A 322 -10.05 -22.29 -1.06
C LEU A 322 -10.44 -23.55 -1.83
N GLN A 323 -10.53 -24.71 -1.16
CA GLN A 323 -10.96 -25.95 -1.81
C GLN A 323 -12.39 -25.86 -2.35
N ALA A 324 -13.32 -25.26 -1.59
CA ALA A 324 -14.70 -25.05 -2.04
C ALA A 324 -14.78 -24.11 -3.27
N GLU A 325 -13.99 -23.03 -3.28
CA GLU A 325 -13.94 -22.10 -4.41
C GLU A 325 -13.24 -22.72 -5.64
N VAL A 326 -12.21 -23.55 -5.45
CA VAL A 326 -11.56 -24.31 -6.55
C VAL A 326 -12.52 -25.35 -7.15
N ARG A 327 -13.36 -25.99 -6.32
CA ARG A 327 -14.38 -26.93 -6.81
C ARG A 327 -15.54 -26.23 -7.53
N GLY A 328 -15.73 -24.93 -7.29
CA GLY A 328 -16.85 -24.16 -7.83
C GLY A 328 -18.19 -24.50 -7.17
N ASP A 329 -18.18 -25.15 -6.00
CA ASP A 329 -19.39 -25.66 -5.30
C ASP A 329 -20.37 -24.54 -4.93
N LEU A 330 -19.89 -23.30 -4.86
CA LEU A 330 -20.63 -22.12 -4.40
C LEU A 330 -21.06 -21.18 -5.54
N ILE A 331 -20.80 -21.52 -6.81
CA ILE A 331 -21.26 -20.72 -7.95
C ILE A 331 -22.74 -21.03 -8.16
N GLU A 332 -23.64 -20.07 -7.84
CA GLU A 332 -25.05 -20.20 -8.23
C GLU A 332 -25.12 -20.24 -9.76
N LYS A 333 -25.51 -21.41 -10.30
CA LYS A 333 -25.82 -21.59 -11.73
C LYS A 333 -27.09 -20.82 -12.07
N LYS A 334 -27.03 -19.51 -12.22
CA LYS A 334 -28.14 -18.75 -12.80
C LYS A 334 -27.87 -18.41 -14.27
N LEU A 335 -28.79 -18.90 -15.12
CA LEU A 335 -29.14 -18.42 -16.46
C LEU A 335 -28.16 -18.67 -17.63
N ALA A 336 -27.62 -19.88 -17.76
CA ALA A 336 -27.22 -20.41 -19.07
C ALA A 336 -28.14 -21.54 -19.59
N ASP A 337 -28.93 -22.16 -18.72
CA ASP A 337 -29.74 -23.35 -19.06
C ASP A 337 -31.13 -23.04 -19.66
N GLN A 338 -31.57 -21.78 -19.71
CA GLN A 338 -32.86 -21.43 -20.31
C GLN A 338 -32.79 -21.10 -21.81
N PHE A 339 -31.60 -20.88 -22.37
CA PHE A 339 -31.43 -20.65 -23.82
C PHE A 339 -30.95 -21.89 -24.60
N SER A 340 -30.52 -22.96 -23.92
CA SER A 340 -29.93 -24.15 -24.56
C SER A 340 -30.80 -25.40 -24.46
N THR A 341 -32.11 -25.29 -24.18
CA THR A 341 -33.03 -26.44 -24.16
C THR A 341 -33.83 -26.63 -25.45
N ASN A 342 -33.34 -26.12 -26.58
CA ASN A 342 -33.87 -26.44 -27.91
C ASN A 342 -32.76 -26.98 -28.82
N ASN A 343 -32.08 -28.05 -28.40
CA ASN A 343 -31.57 -29.06 -29.32
C ASN A 343 -31.05 -30.27 -28.53
N THR A 344 -31.81 -31.35 -28.62
CA THR A 344 -31.35 -32.70 -28.29
C THR A 344 -30.22 -33.11 -29.21
N LEU A 345 -29.14 -33.64 -28.63
CA LEU A 345 -28.58 -34.95 -28.96
C LEU A 345 -27.61 -35.34 -27.83
N ALA A 346 -27.73 -36.59 -27.40
CA ALA A 346 -26.96 -37.18 -26.32
C ALA A 346 -25.47 -37.26 -26.67
N GLU A 347 -24.61 -36.81 -25.76
CA GLU A 347 -23.28 -37.38 -25.58
C GLU A 347 -23.01 -37.54 -24.08
N GLU A 348 -22.83 -38.79 -23.68
CA GLU A 348 -22.21 -39.18 -22.41
C GLU A 348 -20.74 -38.75 -22.47
N GLY A 349 -20.31 -37.84 -21.59
CA GLY A 349 -18.92 -37.39 -21.58
C GLY A 349 -18.56 -36.49 -20.41
N GLY A 350 -18.21 -37.10 -19.26
CA GLY A 350 -17.35 -36.52 -18.21
C GLY A 350 -17.83 -35.24 -17.49
N PRO A 351 -17.23 -34.88 -16.35
CA PRO A 351 -17.46 -33.58 -15.76
C PRO A 351 -16.85 -32.54 -16.71
N ILE A 352 -17.71 -31.78 -17.39
CA ILE A 352 -17.32 -30.62 -18.19
C ILE A 352 -16.78 -29.56 -17.22
N GLY A 353 -15.49 -29.67 -16.90
CA GLY A 353 -14.74 -28.70 -16.13
C GLY A 353 -14.58 -27.45 -16.98
N ARG A 354 -15.45 -26.45 -16.75
CA ARG A 354 -15.22 -25.10 -17.27
C ARG A 354 -13.98 -24.55 -16.58
N ASP A 355 -12.96 -24.29 -17.37
CA ASP A 355 -11.62 -23.86 -16.99
C ASP A 355 -11.62 -22.38 -16.49
N GLY A 356 -12.42 -22.09 -15.46
CA GLY A 356 -12.54 -20.77 -14.87
C GLY A 356 -11.32 -20.47 -14.00
N LYS A 357 -10.43 -19.60 -14.48
CA LYS A 357 -9.25 -19.17 -13.71
C LYS A 357 -9.67 -18.53 -12.38
N LEU A 358 -9.22 -19.11 -11.27
CA LEU A 358 -9.42 -18.58 -9.92
C LEU A 358 -8.27 -17.63 -9.58
N LEU A 359 -8.61 -16.40 -9.20
CA LEU A 359 -7.66 -15.41 -8.72
C LEU A 359 -7.76 -15.25 -7.21
N VAL A 360 -6.66 -15.50 -6.50
CA VAL A 360 -6.55 -15.31 -5.06
C VAL A 360 -5.72 -14.06 -4.79
N THR A 361 -6.31 -13.11 -4.07
CA THR A 361 -5.65 -11.86 -3.67
C THR A 361 -5.60 -11.78 -2.15
N VAL A 362 -4.48 -11.28 -1.60
CA VAL A 362 -4.27 -11.24 -0.16
C VAL A 362 -3.69 -9.92 0.32
N SER A 363 -4.29 -9.40 1.39
CA SER A 363 -3.81 -8.28 2.21
C SER A 363 -4.05 -8.62 3.68
N SER A 364 -3.08 -9.26 4.31
CA SER A 364 -3.22 -9.81 5.65
C SER A 364 -1.92 -9.82 6.44
N ALA A 365 -2.03 -10.11 7.73
CA ALA A 365 -0.89 -10.43 8.57
C ALA A 365 -0.10 -11.63 8.00
N ASP A 366 1.19 -11.72 8.35
CA ASP A 366 2.12 -12.67 7.74
C ASP A 366 1.71 -14.14 7.94
N ASP A 367 1.09 -14.47 9.08
CA ASP A 367 0.61 -15.82 9.39
C ASP A 367 -0.48 -16.30 8.42
N ILE A 368 -1.48 -15.45 8.15
CA ILE A 368 -2.54 -15.72 7.17
C ILE A 368 -1.94 -15.80 5.75
N ARG A 369 -0.98 -14.93 5.45
CA ARG A 369 -0.35 -14.88 4.13
C ARG A 369 0.47 -16.12 3.84
N ASP A 370 1.25 -16.58 4.81
CA ASP A 370 2.06 -17.79 4.70
C ASP A 370 1.17 -19.06 4.63
N GLU A 371 0.07 -19.09 5.40
CA GLU A 371 -0.93 -20.16 5.32
C GLU A 371 -1.58 -20.23 3.93
N LEU A 372 -2.05 -19.09 3.39
CA LEU A 372 -2.67 -19.02 2.06
C LEU A 372 -1.65 -19.38 0.97
N ARG A 373 -0.42 -18.87 1.07
CA ARG A 373 0.65 -19.18 0.10
C ARG A 373 0.97 -20.67 0.08
N SER A 374 1.00 -21.33 1.25
CA SER A 374 1.22 -22.78 1.32
C SER A 374 0.09 -23.57 0.66
N THR A 375 -1.16 -23.15 0.89
CA THR A 375 -2.35 -23.83 0.38
C THR A 375 -2.54 -23.64 -1.13
N VAL A 376 -2.30 -22.42 -1.64
CA VAL A 376 -2.42 -22.13 -3.07
C VAL A 376 -1.33 -22.85 -3.87
N ARG A 377 -0.13 -23.05 -3.31
CA ARG A 377 0.96 -23.80 -3.97
C ARG A 377 0.52 -25.21 -4.37
N GLU A 378 -0.36 -25.85 -3.59
CA GLU A 378 -0.92 -27.17 -3.89
C GLU A 378 -1.85 -27.15 -5.13
N HIS A 379 -2.43 -25.99 -5.46
CA HIS A 379 -3.47 -25.82 -6.48
C HIS A 379 -3.05 -25.00 -7.72
N LEU A 380 -1.77 -24.59 -7.82
CA LEU A 380 -1.27 -23.78 -8.96
C LEU A 380 -1.46 -24.46 -10.32
N ARG A 381 -1.46 -25.80 -10.36
CA ARG A 381 -1.69 -26.57 -11.60
C ARG A 381 -3.15 -26.52 -12.08
N ASN A 382 -4.08 -26.10 -11.23
CA ASN A 382 -5.51 -26.07 -11.49
C ASN A 382 -5.99 -24.67 -11.93
N GLY A 383 -5.12 -23.86 -12.53
CA GLY A 383 -5.48 -22.52 -13.01
C GLY A 383 -5.66 -21.46 -11.92
N VAL A 384 -5.13 -21.71 -10.70
CA VAL A 384 -5.18 -20.74 -9.59
C VAL A 384 -4.00 -19.76 -9.67
N SER A 385 -4.30 -18.47 -9.71
CA SER A 385 -3.30 -17.39 -9.64
C SER A 385 -3.32 -16.73 -8.26
N TYR A 386 -2.14 -16.32 -7.76
CA TYR A 386 -1.99 -15.75 -6.42
C TYR A 386 -1.25 -14.42 -6.47
N PHE A 387 -1.82 -13.38 -5.86
CA PHE A 387 -1.22 -12.05 -5.78
C PHE A 387 -1.28 -11.47 -4.36
N GLU A 388 -0.13 -10.99 -3.89
CA GLU A 388 -0.03 -10.21 -2.66
C GLU A 388 -0.18 -8.73 -3.00
N LEU A 389 -1.15 -8.05 -2.38
CA LEU A 389 -1.35 -6.62 -2.58
C LEU A 389 -0.21 -5.81 -1.95
N GLU A 390 0.08 -4.62 -2.49
CA GLU A 390 1.18 -3.78 -2.00
C GLU A 390 1.03 -3.41 -0.52
N TYR A 391 -0.20 -3.15 -0.07
CA TYR A 391 -0.49 -2.90 1.33
C TYR A 391 -0.74 -4.20 2.08
N GLN A 392 0.04 -4.41 3.14
CA GLN A 392 -0.11 -5.52 4.06
C GLN A 392 -0.21 -4.95 5.48
N PRO A 393 -1.26 -5.29 6.25
CA PRO A 393 -1.37 -4.85 7.63
C PRO A 393 -0.25 -5.50 8.46
N PRO A 394 0.55 -4.73 9.22
CA PRO A 394 1.53 -5.30 10.14
C PRO A 394 0.86 -6.09 11.28
N ARG A 395 1.55 -7.13 11.78
CA ARG A 395 1.10 -8.05 12.85
C ARG A 395 0.53 -7.39 14.10
#